data_AF-A0A9E4C049-F1
#
_entry.id   AF-A0A9E4C049-F1
#
_cell.length_a   1.000
_cell.length_b   1.000
_cell.length_c   1.000
_cell.angle_alpha   90.00
_cell.angle_beta   90.00
_cell.angle_gamma   90.00
#
_symmetry.space_group_name_H-M   'P 1'
#
loop_
_entity.id
_entity.type
_entity.pdbx_description
1 polymer ?
#
loop_
_entity_poly.entity_id
_entity_poly.type
_entity_poly.pdbx_seq_one_letter_code
_entity_poly.pdbx_strand_id
1 'polypeptide(L)'
;RAVADSPNLVNALRFVRFAARPESMAGVGRYIAYSPTRESGRALVTHHAETGVEMAPHLPAYPANTKRRLINNDEFWANHLDELNERFSAWLAR
;
A
#
# COMPACT_ATOMS: atom_id res chain seq x y z
N ARG A 1 -0.35 12.64 -7.53
CA ARG A 1 -0.68 14.09 -7.57
C ARG A 1 -2.02 14.26 -6.88
N ALA A 2 -2.17 15.18 -5.93
CA ALA A 2 -3.52 15.64 -5.60
C ALA A 2 -4.18 16.12 -6.91
N VAL A 3 -5.44 15.79 -7.13
CA VAL A 3 -6.17 16.34 -8.28
C VAL A 3 -6.17 17.86 -8.08
N ALA A 4 -5.47 18.57 -8.96
CA ALA A 4 -5.36 20.02 -8.88
C ALA A 4 -6.76 20.63 -8.88
N ASP A 5 -6.94 21.72 -8.12
CA ASP A 5 -8.19 22.49 -8.05
C ASP A 5 -9.42 21.70 -7.58
N SER A 6 -9.21 20.62 -6.80
CA SER A 6 -10.32 19.89 -6.20
C SER A 6 -11.20 20.82 -5.35
N PRO A 7 -12.52 20.90 -5.60
CA PRO A 7 -13.44 21.73 -4.81
C PRO A 7 -13.58 21.24 -3.36
N ASN A 8 -13.05 20.03 -3.06
CA ASN A 8 -13.12 19.39 -1.75
C ASN A 8 -11.76 19.27 -1.05
N LEU A 9 -10.76 20.07 -1.44
CA LEU A 9 -9.38 19.96 -0.93
C LEU A 9 -9.28 19.87 0.60
N VAL A 10 -10.02 20.71 1.33
CA VAL A 10 -10.01 20.73 2.80
C VAL A 10 -10.46 19.39 3.39
N ASN A 11 -11.54 18.82 2.87
CA ASN A 11 -12.07 17.54 3.34
C ASN A 11 -11.16 16.38 2.91
N ALA A 12 -10.58 16.44 1.72
CA ALA A 12 -9.59 15.47 1.26
C ALA A 12 -8.38 15.41 2.21
N LEU A 13 -7.83 16.57 2.61
CA LEU A 13 -6.72 16.62 3.57
C LEU A 13 -7.10 16.10 4.95
N ARG A 14 -8.32 16.39 5.43
CA ARG A 14 -8.85 15.83 6.68
C ARG A 14 -8.95 14.31 6.62
N PHE A 15 -9.45 13.78 5.51
CA PHE A 15 -9.55 12.34 5.29
C PHE A 15 -8.17 11.69 5.21
N VAL A 16 -7.23 12.24 4.46
CA VAL A 16 -5.84 11.73 4.40
C VAL A 16 -5.23 11.68 5.79
N ARG A 17 -5.42 12.72 6.61
CA ARG A 17 -4.95 12.72 8.00
C ARG A 17 -5.59 11.63 8.86
N PHE A 18 -6.88 11.35 8.67
CA PHE A 18 -7.59 10.27 9.35
C PHE A 18 -7.11 8.89 8.87
N ALA A 19 -7.04 8.67 7.56
CA ALA A 19 -6.62 7.41 6.96
C ALA A 19 -5.16 7.06 7.29
N ALA A 20 -4.30 8.08 7.46
CA ALA A 20 -2.89 7.92 7.81
C ALA A 20 -2.61 7.69 9.31
N ARG A 21 -3.64 7.56 10.15
CA ARG A 21 -3.47 7.22 11.58
C ARG A 21 -3.06 5.74 11.74
N PRO A 22 -2.27 5.41 12.76
CA PRO A 22 -1.89 4.01 13.06
C PRO A 22 -3.09 3.06 13.15
N GLU A 23 -4.15 3.49 13.83
CA GLU A 23 -5.37 2.71 14.06
C GLU A 23 -6.16 2.49 12.76
N SER A 24 -6.23 3.52 11.91
CA SER A 24 -6.89 3.42 10.60
C SER A 24 -6.18 2.42 9.69
N MET A 25 -4.84 2.49 9.61
CA MET A 25 -4.05 1.56 8.81
C MET A 25 -4.10 0.13 9.36
N ALA A 26 -4.02 -0.04 10.69
CA ALA A 26 -4.17 -1.34 11.33
C ALA A 26 -5.56 -1.92 11.12
N GLY A 27 -6.58 -1.06 11.10
CA GLY A 27 -7.95 -1.42 10.76
C GLY A 27 -8.05 -2.15 9.42
N VAL A 28 -7.40 -1.63 8.38
CA VAL A 28 -7.34 -2.27 7.05
C VAL A 28 -6.58 -3.61 7.11
N GLY A 29 -5.45 -3.65 7.83
CA GLY A 29 -4.64 -4.86 8.00
C GLY A 29 -5.33 -6.02 8.72
N ARG A 30 -6.50 -5.79 9.33
CA ARG A 30 -7.37 -6.84 9.90
C ARG A 30 -8.37 -7.44 8.92
N TYR A 31 -8.49 -6.90 7.71
CA TYR A 31 -9.41 -7.42 6.67
C TYR A 31 -8.67 -7.94 5.44
N ILE A 32 -7.53 -7.37 5.13
CA ILE A 32 -6.71 -7.78 3.98
C ILE A 32 -5.24 -7.85 4.39
N ALA A 33 -4.48 -8.74 3.76
CA ALA A 33 -3.07 -8.97 4.05
C ALA A 33 -2.16 -7.84 3.51
N TYR A 34 -2.45 -6.60 3.89
CA TYR A 34 -1.61 -5.44 3.64
C TYR A 34 -1.09 -4.83 4.93
N SER A 35 0.22 -4.56 4.93
CA SER A 35 0.89 -3.99 6.08
C SER A 35 0.58 -2.51 6.21
N PRO A 36 0.38 -1.99 7.45
CA PRO A 36 0.44 -0.56 7.71
C PRO A 36 1.75 0.03 7.20
N THR A 37 1.70 1.18 6.53
CA THR A 37 2.90 1.88 6.09
C THR A 37 3.62 2.59 7.23
N ARG A 38 2.89 2.94 8.32
CA ARG A 38 3.49 3.42 9.56
C ARG A 38 3.90 2.27 10.47
N GLU A 39 5.13 2.32 10.95
CA GLU A 39 5.65 1.34 11.93
C GLU A 39 4.77 1.28 13.19
N SER A 40 4.30 2.44 13.67
CA SER A 40 3.40 2.52 14.84
C SER A 40 2.05 1.82 14.67
N GLY A 41 1.62 1.56 13.43
CA GLY A 41 0.39 0.79 13.15
C GLY A 41 0.62 -0.72 13.14
N ARG A 42 1.85 -1.20 12.97
CA ARG A 42 2.13 -2.64 12.79
C ARG A 42 1.79 -3.46 14.03
N ALA A 43 2.12 -2.93 15.21
CA ALA A 43 1.80 -3.58 16.49
C ALA A 43 0.29 -3.61 16.81
N LEU A 44 -0.53 -2.87 16.06
CA LEU A 44 -1.98 -2.79 16.26
C LEU A 44 -2.75 -3.78 15.37
N VAL A 45 -2.07 -4.46 14.43
CA VAL A 45 -2.69 -5.50 13.60
C VAL A 45 -2.73 -6.80 14.40
N THR A 46 -3.93 -7.31 14.65
CA THR A 46 -4.15 -8.52 15.45
C THR A 46 -4.70 -9.67 14.60
N HIS A 47 -5.91 -10.15 14.90
CA HIS A 47 -6.57 -11.19 14.14
C HIS A 47 -7.44 -10.60 13.04
N HIS A 48 -7.71 -11.39 12.00
CA HIS A 48 -8.67 -11.05 10.97
C HIS A 48 -10.03 -10.81 11.61
N ALA A 49 -10.68 -9.70 11.24
CA ALA A 49 -11.89 -9.22 11.91
C ALA A 49 -13.05 -10.23 11.87
N GLU A 50 -13.12 -11.07 10.84
CA GLU A 50 -14.21 -12.03 10.63
C GLU A 50 -13.82 -13.49 10.86
N THR A 51 -12.57 -13.86 10.59
CA THR A 51 -12.15 -15.27 10.57
C THR A 51 -11.30 -15.64 11.77
N GLY A 52 -10.84 -14.65 12.55
CA GLY A 52 -10.00 -14.89 13.72
C GLY A 52 -8.59 -15.38 13.39
N VAL A 53 -8.16 -15.37 12.13
CA VAL A 53 -6.80 -15.76 11.73
C VAL A 53 -5.78 -14.73 12.21
N GLU A 54 -4.66 -15.16 12.77
CA GLU A 54 -3.58 -14.24 13.15
C GLU A 54 -2.97 -13.58 11.91
N MET A 55 -3.05 -12.25 11.78
CA MET A 55 -2.70 -11.58 10.52
C MET A 55 -1.20 -11.35 10.34
N ALA A 56 -0.44 -11.23 11.42
CA ALA A 56 0.95 -10.78 11.34
C ALA A 56 1.84 -11.61 10.38
N PRO A 57 1.78 -12.96 10.34
CA PRO A 57 2.60 -13.76 9.44
C PRO A 57 2.24 -13.58 7.96
N HIS A 58 1.03 -13.11 7.67
CA HIS A 58 0.54 -12.88 6.32
C HIS A 58 0.86 -11.48 5.79
N LEU A 59 1.31 -10.56 6.66
CA LEU A 59 1.62 -9.19 6.26
C LEU A 59 2.93 -9.13 5.45
N PRO A 60 2.97 -8.46 4.28
CA PRO A 60 4.19 -8.35 3.46
C PRO A 60 5.40 -7.76 4.18
N ALA A 61 5.20 -6.82 5.11
CA ALA A 61 6.27 -6.19 5.89
C ALA A 61 6.72 -7.03 7.10
N TYR A 62 6.08 -8.16 7.39
CA TYR A 62 6.48 -9.04 8.49
C TYR A 62 7.92 -9.52 8.31
N PRO A 63 8.78 -9.52 9.36
CA PRO A 63 10.23 -9.72 9.19
C PRO A 63 10.63 -11.02 8.47
N ALA A 64 9.84 -12.09 8.57
CA ALA A 64 10.11 -13.31 7.83
C ALA A 64 9.87 -13.17 6.31
N ASN A 65 8.86 -12.39 5.92
CA ASN A 65 8.44 -12.19 4.52
C ASN A 65 9.36 -11.23 3.78
N THR A 66 10.05 -10.33 4.49
CA THR A 66 10.95 -9.35 3.89
C THR A 66 12.27 -9.93 3.41
N LYS A 67 12.65 -11.13 3.87
CA LYS A 67 13.93 -11.80 3.53
C LYS A 67 14.08 -12.12 2.04
N ARG A 68 12.98 -12.22 1.31
CA ARG A 68 12.94 -12.59 -0.12
C ARG A 68 12.31 -11.52 -1.01
N ARG A 69 12.09 -10.30 -0.50
CA ARG A 69 11.44 -9.24 -1.27
C ARG A 69 12.42 -8.56 -2.21
N LEU A 70 11.93 -8.19 -3.38
CA LEU A 70 12.55 -7.15 -4.21
C LEU A 70 11.90 -5.82 -3.86
N ILE A 71 12.71 -4.77 -3.67
CA ILE A 71 12.20 -3.42 -3.46
C ILE A 71 11.91 -2.80 -4.82
N ASN A 72 10.71 -2.27 -4.99
CA ASN A 72 10.37 -1.51 -6.18
C ASN A 72 11.24 -0.25 -6.26
N ASN A 73 11.86 -0.01 -7.41
CA ASN A 73 12.66 1.19 -7.64
C ASN A 73 11.78 2.25 -8.32
N ASP A 74 11.27 3.19 -7.52
CA ASP A 74 10.37 4.23 -8.01
C ASP A 74 11.04 5.18 -9.02
N GLU A 75 12.35 5.44 -8.90
CA GLU A 75 13.10 6.28 -9.85
C GLU A 75 13.27 5.60 -11.21
N PHE A 76 13.61 4.31 -11.20
CA PHE A 76 13.67 3.51 -12.43
C PHE A 76 12.34 3.57 -13.18
N TRP A 77 11.22 3.35 -12.48
CA TRP A 77 9.91 3.41 -13.10
C TRP A 77 9.55 4.82 -13.56
N ALA A 78 9.84 5.87 -12.78
CA ALA A 78 9.61 7.25 -13.21
C ALA A 78 10.33 7.60 -14.52
N ASN A 79 11.52 7.03 -14.74
CA ASN A 79 12.34 7.29 -15.93
C ASN A 79 12.02 6.38 -17.13
N HIS A 80 11.45 5.18 -16.91
CA HIS A 80 11.33 4.15 -17.96
C HIS A 80 9.91 3.60 -18.18
N LEU A 81 8.92 4.00 -17.40
CA LEU A 81 7.56 3.42 -17.46
C LEU A 81 6.93 3.52 -18.86
N ASP A 82 7.05 4.68 -19.52
CA ASP A 82 6.42 4.91 -20.82
C ASP A 82 7.04 4.00 -21.92
N GLU A 83 8.37 3.96 -22.02
CA GLU A 83 9.08 3.10 -22.98
C GLU A 83 8.74 1.62 -22.76
N LEU A 84 8.72 1.17 -21.50
CA LEU A 84 8.41 -0.22 -21.17
C LEU A 84 6.94 -0.57 -21.48
N ASN A 85 6.01 0.36 -21.26
CA ASN A 85 4.61 0.18 -21.61
C ASN A 85 4.38 0.09 -23.12
N GLU A 86 5.08 0.90 -23.93
CA GLU A 86 5.02 0.81 -25.40
C GLU A 86 5.51 -0.56 -25.89
N ARG A 87 6.65 -1.01 -25.36
CA ARG A 87 7.22 -2.33 -25.69
C ARG A 87 6.30 -3.47 -25.27
N PHE A 88 5.70 -3.38 -24.08
CA PHE A 88 4.76 -4.38 -23.58
C PHE A 88 3.49 -4.43 -24.43
N SER A 89 2.96 -3.27 -24.83
CA SER A 89 1.78 -3.19 -25.71
C SER A 89 2.06 -3.76 -27.10
N ALA A 90 3.22 -3.46 -27.67
CA ALA A 90 3.65 -4.02 -28.96
C ALA A 90 3.86 -5.54 -28.91
N TRP A 91 4.25 -6.08 -27.75
CA TRP A 91 4.32 -7.52 -27.52
C TRP A 91 2.94 -8.16 -27.41
N LEU A 92 2.00 -7.56 -26.66
CA LEU A 92 0.63 -8.06 -26.52
C LEU A 92 -0.17 -8.07 -27.83
N ALA A 93 0.17 -7.19 -28.78
CA ALA A 93 -0.49 -7.11 -30.08
C ALA A 93 -0.03 -8.16 -31.10
N ARG A 94 0.88 -9.06 -30.70
CA ARG A 94 1.33 -10.22 -31.48
C ARG A 94 0.63 -11.48 -31.00
#